data_AF-A0A838UY16-F1
#
_entry.id   AF-A0A838UY16-F1
#
_cell.length_a   1.000
_cell.length_b   1.000
_cell.length_c   1.000
_cell.angle_alpha   90.00
_cell.angle_beta   90.00
_cell.angle_gamma   90.00
#
_symmetry.space_group_name_H-M   'P 1'
#
loop_
_entity.id
_entity.type
_entity.pdbx_description
1 polymer ?
#
loop_
_entity_poly.entity_id
_entity_poly.type
_entity_poly.pdbx_seq_one_letter_code
_entity_poly.pdbx_strand_id
1 'polypeptide(L)'
;MNKHYGAQWVRKVLKVAPSPLGVKAADLIYYLLDGMHHARYASICKVEWTNPQHMEMSVDLNHMATVDFDGLTRLVFLAHTLCVRVELHSSGPGLIKLFFSERQRGDDRWTCHPTLNDAVATFHKDYDFLEEAGHPVVAAVSSTSRL
;
A
#
# COMPACT_ATOMS: atom_id res chain seq x y z
N MET A 1 -3.71 -2.13 -21.65
CA MET A 1 -3.01 -3.24 -20.97
C MET A 1 -2.24 -2.64 -19.81
N ASN A 2 -2.65 -2.89 -18.56
CA ASN A 2 -1.95 -2.36 -17.39
C ASN A 2 -0.54 -2.96 -17.35
N LYS A 3 0.49 -2.11 -17.32
CA LYS A 3 1.87 -2.55 -17.25
C LYS A 3 2.19 -2.92 -15.81
N HIS A 4 2.34 -4.21 -15.54
CA HIS A 4 2.76 -4.74 -14.23
C HIS A 4 4.28 -4.71 -14.12
N TYR A 5 4.86 -3.53 -13.88
CA TYR A 5 6.32 -3.34 -13.88
C TYR A 5 7.03 -4.16 -12.80
N GLY A 6 6.47 -4.24 -11.60
CA GLY A 6 7.04 -5.03 -10.50
C GLY A 6 6.98 -6.52 -10.81
N ALA A 7 5.82 -7.01 -11.25
CA ALA A 7 5.66 -8.42 -11.60
C ALA A 7 6.55 -8.85 -12.78
N GLN A 8 6.73 -7.97 -13.77
CA GLN A 8 7.66 -8.20 -14.88
C GLN A 8 9.11 -8.31 -14.39
N TRP A 9 9.52 -7.47 -13.44
CA TRP A 9 10.83 -7.57 -12.82
C TRP A 9 11.01 -8.90 -12.11
N VAL A 10 10.04 -9.35 -11.31
CA VAL A 10 10.08 -10.66 -10.60
C VAL A 10 10.25 -11.80 -11.60
N ARG A 11 9.44 -11.83 -12.67
CA ARG A 11 9.54 -12.85 -13.73
C ARG A 11 10.90 -12.83 -14.42
N LYS A 12 11.45 -11.65 -14.70
CA LYS A 12 12.70 -11.51 -15.44
C LYS A 12 13.92 -11.82 -14.59
N VAL A 13 13.98 -11.33 -13.36
CA VAL A 13 15.15 -11.38 -12.49
C VAL A 13 15.14 -12.64 -11.63
N LEU A 14 14.04 -12.90 -10.92
CA LEU A 14 13.93 -14.07 -10.04
C LEU A 14 13.52 -15.35 -10.79
N LYS A 15 13.07 -15.24 -12.05
CA LYS A 15 12.60 -16.37 -12.86
C LYS A 15 11.40 -17.11 -12.24
N VAL A 16 10.63 -16.41 -11.42
CA VAL A 16 9.42 -16.94 -10.77
C VAL A 16 8.16 -16.41 -11.46
N ALA A 17 7.15 -17.25 -11.64
CA ALA A 17 5.82 -16.83 -12.05
C ALA A 17 4.99 -16.48 -10.80
N PRO A 18 4.73 -15.19 -10.51
CA PRO A 18 4.04 -14.80 -9.28
C PRO A 18 2.55 -15.17 -9.32
N SER A 19 1.98 -15.42 -8.14
CA SER A 19 0.54 -15.58 -7.93
C SER A 19 -0.24 -14.29 -8.23
N PRO A 20 -1.59 -14.29 -8.28
CA PRO A 20 -2.37 -13.05 -8.43
C PRO A 20 -2.04 -12.01 -7.34
N LEU A 21 -1.93 -12.44 -6.08
CA LEU A 21 -1.43 -11.59 -4.99
C LEU A 21 0.00 -11.13 -5.25
N GLY A 22 0.88 -12.03 -5.71
CA GLY A 22 2.27 -11.71 -6.02
C GLY A 22 2.44 -10.66 -7.10
N VAL A 23 1.56 -10.65 -8.11
CA VAL A 23 1.54 -9.58 -9.12
C VAL A 23 1.22 -8.24 -8.48
N LYS A 24 0.17 -8.17 -7.65
CA LYS A 24 -0.23 -6.93 -6.96
C LYS A 24 0.82 -6.46 -5.95
N ALA A 25 1.38 -7.38 -5.16
CA ALA A 25 2.41 -7.07 -4.18
C ALA A 25 3.70 -6.57 -4.86
N ALA A 26 4.12 -7.20 -5.95
CA ALA A 26 5.29 -6.76 -6.71
C ALA A 26 5.11 -5.35 -7.28
N ASP A 27 3.93 -5.04 -7.84
CA ASP A 27 3.64 -3.70 -8.34
C ASP A 27 3.54 -2.67 -7.21
N LEU A 28 2.88 -3.01 -6.10
CA LEU A 28 2.83 -2.16 -4.91
C LEU A 28 4.25 -1.80 -4.46
N ILE A 29 5.14 -2.79 -4.33
CA ILE A 29 6.54 -2.58 -3.93
C ILE A 29 7.28 -1.72 -4.96
N TYR A 30 7.10 -2.02 -6.26
CA TYR A 30 7.70 -1.24 -7.34
C TYR A 30 7.31 0.23 -7.25
N TYR A 31 6.02 0.53 -7.09
CA TYR A 31 5.53 1.91 -7.00
C TYR A 31 5.80 2.55 -5.66
N LEU A 32 5.93 1.81 -4.57
CA LEU A 32 6.25 2.34 -3.24
C LEU A 32 7.69 2.84 -3.18
N LEU A 33 8.61 2.10 -3.78
CA LEU A 33 10.06 2.33 -3.66
C LEU A 33 10.67 2.96 -4.92
N ASP A 34 9.84 3.41 -5.86
CA ASP A 34 10.27 3.96 -7.15
C ASP A 34 11.12 2.97 -7.99
N GLY A 35 10.89 1.68 -7.79
CA GLY A 35 11.48 0.58 -8.54
C GLY A 35 12.01 -0.55 -7.65
N MET A 36 12.00 -1.78 -8.18
CA MET A 36 12.43 -2.98 -7.44
C MET A 36 13.92 -2.97 -7.04
N HIS A 37 14.75 -2.15 -7.69
CA HIS A 37 16.18 -2.06 -7.39
C HIS A 37 16.48 -1.18 -6.17
N HIS A 38 15.50 -0.43 -5.67
CA HIS A 38 15.59 0.30 -4.41
C HIS A 38 15.20 -0.56 -3.20
N ALA A 39 14.51 -1.69 -3.43
CA ALA A 39 14.32 -2.68 -2.39
C ALA A 39 15.62 -3.46 -2.13
N ARG A 40 15.85 -3.81 -0.86
CA ARG A 40 16.93 -4.71 -0.47
C ARG A 40 16.78 -6.04 -1.20
N TYR A 41 17.73 -6.38 -2.06
CA TYR A 41 17.70 -7.62 -2.85
C TYR A 41 17.47 -8.87 -1.98
N ALA A 42 18.13 -8.94 -0.82
CA ALA A 42 17.97 -10.04 0.13
C ALA A 42 16.54 -10.16 0.71
N SER A 43 15.80 -9.06 0.85
CA SER A 43 14.39 -9.10 1.26
C SER A 43 13.52 -9.64 0.14
N ILE A 44 13.71 -9.16 -1.09
CA ILE A 44 12.94 -9.54 -2.28
C ILE A 44 13.07 -11.04 -2.56
N CYS A 45 14.28 -11.59 -2.43
CA CYS A 45 14.55 -13.01 -2.68
C CYS A 45 13.91 -13.96 -1.64
N LYS A 46 13.54 -13.45 -0.46
CA LYS A 46 12.89 -14.24 0.60
C LYS A 46 11.37 -14.28 0.48
N VAL A 47 10.79 -13.40 -0.33
CA VAL A 47 9.34 -13.36 -0.52
C VAL A 47 8.89 -14.62 -1.25
N GLU A 48 7.85 -15.28 -0.72
CA GLU A 48 7.21 -16.41 -1.37
C GLU A 48 6.24 -15.93 -2.47
N TRP A 49 6.79 -15.53 -3.62
CA TRP A 49 6.04 -14.90 -4.74
C TRP A 49 4.92 -15.76 -5.34
N THR A 50 4.91 -17.06 -5.08
CA THR A 50 3.90 -18.01 -5.57
C THR A 50 2.73 -18.21 -4.60
N ASN A 51 2.82 -17.70 -3.36
CA ASN A 51 1.78 -17.86 -2.37
C ASN A 51 0.54 -17.00 -2.73
N PRO A 52 -0.65 -17.57 -2.91
CA PRO A 52 -1.83 -16.80 -3.29
C PRO A 52 -2.53 -16.13 -2.10
N GLN A 53 -2.22 -16.52 -0.86
CA GLN A 53 -2.99 -16.11 0.33
C GLN A 53 -2.34 -14.94 1.06
N HIS A 54 -1.03 -15.02 1.28
CA HIS A 54 -0.29 -13.99 1.98
C HIS A 54 1.16 -13.91 1.51
N MET A 55 1.78 -12.76 1.69
CA MET A 55 3.22 -12.55 1.46
C MET A 55 3.79 -11.60 2.50
N GLU A 56 5.09 -11.72 2.75
CA GLU A 56 5.79 -10.79 3.63
C GLU A 56 7.09 -10.30 3.01
N MET A 57 7.40 -9.01 3.21
CA MET A 57 8.67 -8.44 2.79
C MET A 57 9.14 -7.36 3.79
N SER A 58 10.41 -7.43 4.19
CA SER A 58 11.03 -6.39 5.00
C SER A 58 11.52 -5.22 4.14
N VAL A 59 11.22 -3.99 4.56
CA VAL A 59 11.62 -2.72 3.93
C VAL A 59 12.29 -1.80 4.95
N ASP A 60 13.09 -0.85 4.46
CA ASP A 60 13.76 0.15 5.30
C ASP A 60 12.75 1.14 5.92
N LEU A 61 12.92 1.44 7.21
CA LEU A 61 12.01 2.31 7.96
C LEU A 61 12.11 3.79 7.54
N ASN A 62 13.24 4.20 6.97
CA ASN A 62 13.59 5.61 6.72
C ASN A 62 12.69 6.31 5.68
N HIS A 63 11.83 5.57 4.99
CA HIS A 63 10.91 6.09 3.98
C HIS A 63 9.44 5.97 4.39
N MET A 64 9.15 5.71 5.67
CA MET A 64 7.78 5.47 6.16
C MET A 64 7.21 6.67 6.93
N ALA A 65 7.37 7.89 6.41
CA ALA A 65 6.74 9.08 6.95
C ALA A 65 5.40 9.38 6.24
N THR A 66 4.53 10.17 6.87
CA THR A 66 3.26 10.63 6.29
C THR A 66 3.43 11.87 5.39
N VAL A 67 4.48 12.65 5.61
CA VAL A 67 4.87 13.84 4.84
C VAL A 67 6.40 13.86 4.79
N ASP A 68 6.97 14.26 3.65
CA ASP A 68 8.40 14.24 3.32
C ASP A 68 9.05 12.86 3.52
N PHE A 69 9.49 12.22 2.43
CA PHE A 69 9.73 10.76 2.43
C PHE A 69 8.45 10.00 2.77
N ASP A 70 7.38 10.35 2.04
CA ASP A 70 5.96 10.04 2.23
C ASP A 70 5.57 8.58 1.93
N GLY A 71 6.48 7.62 2.07
CA GLY A 71 6.22 6.24 1.69
C GLY A 71 5.11 5.59 2.51
N LEU A 72 4.83 6.04 3.75
CA LEU A 72 3.66 5.57 4.48
C LEU A 72 2.36 6.03 3.82
N THR A 73 2.30 7.29 3.37
CA THR A 73 1.15 7.82 2.63
C THR A 73 0.98 7.11 1.29
N ARG A 74 2.06 6.95 0.51
CA ARG A 74 2.03 6.20 -0.75
C ARG A 74 1.59 4.75 -0.54
N LEU A 75 2.03 4.11 0.54
CA LEU A 75 1.65 2.75 0.90
C LEU A 75 0.13 2.64 1.09
N VAL A 76 -0.48 3.55 1.85
CA VAL A 76 -1.93 3.59 2.06
C VAL A 76 -2.65 3.74 0.71
N PHE A 77 -2.23 4.71 -0.10
CA PHE A 77 -2.86 4.97 -1.40
C PHE A 77 -2.77 3.75 -2.33
N LEU A 78 -1.60 3.11 -2.40
CA LEU A 78 -1.36 1.93 -3.24
C LEU A 78 -2.14 0.71 -2.73
N ALA A 79 -2.18 0.47 -1.42
CA ALA A 79 -2.95 -0.61 -0.80
C ALA A 79 -4.45 -0.49 -1.14
N HIS A 80 -5.01 0.71 -0.94
CA HIS A 80 -6.38 1.00 -1.32
C HIS A 80 -6.60 0.89 -2.81
N THR A 81 -5.69 1.35 -3.67
CA THR A 81 -5.86 1.30 -5.14
C THR A 81 -5.81 -0.13 -5.67
N LEU A 82 -4.85 -0.93 -5.22
CA LEU A 82 -4.60 -2.29 -5.70
C LEU A 82 -5.48 -3.35 -5.02
N CYS A 83 -6.29 -2.94 -4.04
CA CYS A 83 -7.15 -3.84 -3.26
C CYS A 83 -6.33 -4.94 -2.57
N VAL A 84 -5.24 -4.52 -1.92
CA VAL A 84 -4.34 -5.37 -1.14
C VAL A 84 -4.29 -4.82 0.26
N ARG A 85 -4.67 -5.63 1.25
CA ARG A 85 -4.50 -5.24 2.64
C ARG A 85 -3.04 -5.40 3.02
N VAL A 86 -2.46 -4.33 3.56
CA VAL A 86 -1.10 -4.31 4.07
C VAL A 86 -1.13 -4.12 5.58
N GLU A 87 -0.40 -4.96 6.30
CA GLU A 87 -0.10 -4.77 7.72
C GLU A 87 1.38 -4.45 7.91
N LEU A 88 1.67 -3.69 8.96
CA LEU A 88 3.04 -3.34 9.37
C LEU A 88 3.41 -4.15 10.60
N HIS A 89 4.46 -4.97 10.49
CA HIS A 89 4.97 -5.85 11.54
C HIS A 89 6.41 -5.46 11.88
N SER A 90 6.86 -5.76 13.10
CA SER A 90 8.28 -5.62 13.45
C SER A 90 9.12 -6.67 12.69
N SER A 91 10.32 -6.28 12.24
CA SER A 91 11.23 -7.19 11.53
C SER A 91 12.61 -7.23 12.17
N GLY A 92 13.16 -6.08 12.53
CA GLY A 92 14.51 -5.94 13.07
C GLY A 92 14.95 -4.47 13.09
N PRO A 93 16.14 -4.14 13.62
CA PRO A 93 16.61 -2.77 13.71
C PRO A 93 16.62 -2.07 12.34
N GLY A 94 15.95 -0.91 12.25
CA GLY A 94 15.84 -0.11 11.03
C GLY A 94 14.92 -0.69 9.94
N LEU A 95 14.20 -1.79 10.22
CA LEU A 95 13.35 -2.47 9.25
C LEU A 95 11.92 -2.64 9.77
N ILE A 96 10.96 -2.52 8.85
CA ILE A 96 9.57 -2.91 9.06
C ILE A 96 9.20 -4.02 8.08
N LYS A 97 8.38 -4.96 8.51
CA LYS A 97 7.85 -6.02 7.65
C LYS A 97 6.48 -5.60 7.14
N LEU A 98 6.32 -5.59 5.83
CA LEU A 98 5.02 -5.47 5.17
C LEU A 98 4.43 -6.86 5.02
N PHE A 99 3.21 -7.06 5.52
CA PHE A 99 2.44 -8.29 5.34
C PHE A 99 1.27 -8.01 4.39
N PHE A 100 1.23 -8.70 3.27
CA PHE A 100 0.24 -8.54 2.20
C PHE A 100 -0.79 -9.65 2.26
N SER A 101 -2.07 -9.29 2.13
CA SER A 101 -3.19 -10.24 1.97
C SER A 101 -4.13 -9.75 0.89
N GLU A 102 -4.58 -10.65 0.01
CA GLU A 102 -5.55 -10.30 -1.03
C GLU A 102 -6.91 -9.99 -0.42
N ARG A 103 -7.56 -8.96 -0.96
CA ARG A 103 -8.92 -8.57 -0.60
C ARG A 103 -9.75 -8.34 -1.86
N GLN A 104 -11.05 -8.24 -1.67
CA GLN A 104 -12.00 -7.98 -2.75
C GLN A 104 -12.71 -6.66 -2.53
N ARG A 105 -13.30 -6.11 -3.59
CA ARG A 105 -14.30 -5.04 -3.46
C ARG A 105 -15.66 -5.68 -3.26
N GLY A 106 -16.48 -5.10 -2.39
CA GLY A 106 -17.84 -5.55 -2.18
C GLY A 106 -18.36 -5.16 -0.80
N ASP A 107 -19.46 -5.79 -0.39
CA ASP A 107 -20.19 -5.38 0.81
C ASP A 107 -19.87 -6.26 2.02
N ASP A 108 -19.14 -7.37 1.83
CA ASP A 108 -18.75 -8.22 2.95
C ASP A 108 -17.69 -7.53 3.81
N ARG A 109 -18.08 -7.16 5.04
CA ARG A 109 -17.25 -6.43 5.99
C ARG A 109 -15.93 -7.14 6.33
N TRP A 110 -15.88 -8.47 6.21
CA TRP A 110 -14.70 -9.25 6.59
C TRP A 110 -13.68 -9.43 5.47
N THR A 111 -14.12 -9.39 4.21
CA THR A 111 -13.27 -9.59 3.03
C THR A 111 -13.09 -8.33 2.18
N CYS A 112 -13.94 -7.32 2.38
CA CYS A 112 -13.90 -6.07 1.65
C CYS A 112 -12.66 -5.23 1.98
N HIS A 113 -12.06 -4.65 0.95
CA HIS A 113 -11.16 -3.52 1.08
C HIS A 113 -11.85 -2.26 0.55
N PRO A 114 -12.09 -1.24 1.40
CA PRO A 114 -12.73 0.00 0.96
C PRO A 114 -11.85 0.71 -0.06
N THR A 115 -12.47 1.55 -0.91
CA THR A 115 -11.71 2.50 -1.70
C THR A 115 -11.10 3.58 -0.80
N LEU A 116 -10.17 4.38 -1.32
CA LEU A 116 -9.58 5.46 -0.53
C LEU A 116 -10.64 6.50 -0.13
N ASN A 117 -11.57 6.81 -1.03
CA ASN A 117 -12.66 7.76 -0.77
C ASN A 117 -13.61 7.23 0.31
N ASP A 118 -13.96 5.94 0.28
CA ASP A 118 -14.81 5.33 1.32
C ASP A 118 -14.11 5.37 2.68
N ALA A 119 -12.79 5.12 2.71
CA ALA A 119 -12.00 5.20 3.94
C ALA A 119 -11.96 6.63 4.50
N VAL A 120 -11.78 7.63 3.63
CA VAL A 120 -11.83 9.06 4.02
C VAL A 120 -13.22 9.45 4.53
N ALA A 121 -14.29 9.05 3.84
CA ALA A 121 -15.66 9.31 4.28
C ALA A 121 -15.96 8.67 5.64
N THR A 122 -15.49 7.43 5.84
CA THR A 122 -15.60 6.73 7.14
C THR A 122 -14.82 7.47 8.23
N PHE A 123 -13.59 7.91 7.93
CA PHE A 123 -12.78 8.68 8.86
C PHE A 123 -13.46 9.98 9.29
N HIS A 124 -14.01 10.77 8.35
CA HIS A 124 -14.73 11.99 8.69
C HIS A 124 -15.95 11.73 9.56
N LYS A 125 -16.67 10.62 9.31
CA LYS A 125 -17.81 10.24 10.13
C LYS A 125 -17.41 9.82 11.55
N ASP A 126 -16.31 9.08 11.69
CA ASP A 126 -15.87 8.54 12.98
C ASP A 126 -15.17 9.60 13.86
N TYR A 127 -14.68 10.68 13.24
CA TYR A 127 -13.90 11.74 13.88
C TYR A 127 -14.49 13.15 13.68
N ASP A 128 -15.81 13.24 13.49
CA ASP A 128 -16.53 14.51 13.38
C ASP A 128 -16.34 15.43 14.61
N PHE A 129 -16.21 14.83 15.80
CA PHE A 129 -15.93 15.54 17.05
C PHE A 129 -14.62 16.35 17.02
N LEU A 130 -13.67 16.03 16.13
CA LEU A 130 -12.46 16.85 15.98
C LEU A 130 -12.80 18.23 15.42
N GLU A 131 -13.79 18.34 14.53
CA GLU A 131 -14.29 19.63 14.04
C GLU A 131 -14.97 20.42 15.17
N GLU A 132 -15.76 19.74 16.01
CA GLU A 132 -16.40 20.35 17.18
C GLU A 132 -15.37 20.87 18.20
N ALA A 133 -14.27 20.15 18.36
CA ALA A 133 -13.13 20.54 19.19
C ALA A 133 -12.28 21.67 18.57
N GLY A 134 -12.64 22.16 17.39
CA GLY A 134 -11.92 23.23 16.68
C GLY A 134 -10.63 22.76 16.00
N HIS A 135 -10.39 21.46 15.88
CA HIS A 135 -9.36 20.95 14.98
C HIS A 135 -9.89 21.02 13.55
N PRO A 136 -9.22 21.75 12.64
CA PRO A 136 -9.68 21.84 11.27
C PRO A 136 -9.48 20.48 10.58
N VAL A 137 -10.55 19.68 10.47
CA VAL A 137 -10.49 18.38 9.79
C VAL A 137 -10.61 18.55 8.28
N VAL A 138 -11.24 19.63 7.79
CA VAL A 138 -11.20 20.07 6.39
C VAL A 138 -11.38 21.59 6.30
N ALA A 139 -10.34 22.35 5.89
CA ALA A 139 -10.60 23.60 5.18
C ALA A 139 -10.92 23.20 3.74
N ALA A 140 -12.17 23.35 3.34
CA ALA A 140 -12.59 23.07 1.96
C ALA A 140 -11.59 23.71 1.00
N VAL A 141 -11.06 22.92 0.06
CA VAL A 141 -10.61 23.48 -1.20
C VAL A 141 -11.85 24.08 -1.82
N SER A 142 -12.12 25.36 -1.51
CA SER A 142 -13.15 26.11 -2.17
C SER A 142 -12.78 26.04 -3.64
N SER A 143 -13.63 25.39 -4.42
CA SER A 143 -13.55 25.36 -5.87
C SER A 143 -13.66 26.80 -6.35
N THR A 144 -12.53 27.50 -6.40
CA THR A 144 -12.45 28.71 -7.19
C THR A 144 -12.39 28.23 -8.63
N SER A 145 -13.57 28.10 -9.24
CA SER A 145 -13.67 28.16 -10.69
C SER A 145 -12.96 29.42 -11.15
N ARG A 146 -11.86 29.29 -11.88
CA ARG A 146 -11.39 30.33 -12.80
C ARG A 146 -10.88 29.64 -14.05
N LEU A 147 -11.78 29.67 -15.03
CA LEU A 147 -11.61 29.97 -16.46
C LEU A 147 -10.39 29.37 -17.16
#